data_AF-A0A7R9BY80-F1
#
_entry.id   AF-A0A7R9BY80-F1
#
_cell.length_a   1.000
_cell.length_b   1.000
_cell.length_c   1.000
_cell.angle_alpha   90.00
_cell.angle_beta   90.00
_cell.angle_gamma   90.00
#
_symmetry.space_group_name_H-M   'P 1'
#
loop_
_entity.id
_entity.type
_entity.pdbx_description
1 polymer ?
#
loop_
_entity_poly.entity_id
_entity_poly.type
_entity_poly.pdbx_seq_one_letter_code
_entity_poly.pdbx_strand_id
1 'polypeptide(L)'
;MNSSWLLSALLGETAAPEFLNDFEGDAIRQPAAEPPLELFSSTDTSASYGGGVQVPKPSLKLRDYFPETWLWTIELVGSEGSVVKDEKLPHTVTEWVGSAICSNKKHGFGISNVARIKAFQPFFIQFTMPYSVKRGEKMPLKVSIFNHMDHDMPISVTLDESMNFDVADDGTNVYHLCLKKSDSEVVTFNLTFAALGDINVTVEAATNPTYEKACGPETILAFQ
;
A
#
# COMPACT_ATOMS: atom_id res chain seq x y z
N MET A 1 -35.95 1.10 -32.65
CA MET A 1 -36.31 1.12 -34.09
C MET A 1 -36.45 2.59 -34.47
N ASN A 2 -35.65 3.24 -35.31
CA ASN A 2 -34.71 2.78 -36.34
C ASN A 2 -33.51 3.74 -36.49
N SER A 3 -32.52 3.20 -37.18
CA SER A 3 -31.15 3.65 -37.44
C SER A 3 -30.98 4.69 -38.54
N SER A 4 -29.87 5.42 -38.45
CA SER A 4 -29.01 5.89 -39.55
C SER A 4 -29.42 7.16 -40.31
N TRP A 5 -28.76 8.27 -39.94
CA TRP A 5 -28.15 9.20 -40.89
C TRP A 5 -26.73 9.55 -40.39
N LEU A 6 -25.74 8.85 -40.94
CA LEU A 6 -24.36 9.30 -40.99
C LEU A 6 -24.18 10.17 -42.25
N LEU A 7 -23.24 11.12 -42.16
CA LEU A 7 -22.63 11.95 -43.21
C LEU A 7 -23.42 13.15 -43.74
N SER A 8 -23.07 14.34 -43.23
CA SER A 8 -22.78 15.53 -44.04
C SER A 8 -21.91 16.50 -43.25
N ALA A 9 -20.59 16.35 -43.40
CA ALA A 9 -19.63 17.42 -43.21
C ALA A 9 -19.25 17.98 -44.59
N LEU A 10 -18.90 19.27 -44.64
CA LEU A 10 -18.41 20.06 -45.79
C LEU A 10 -19.47 20.88 -46.55
N LEU A 11 -19.95 21.96 -45.91
CA LEU A 11 -19.94 23.31 -46.48
C LEU A 11 -19.77 24.28 -45.30
N GLY A 12 -18.59 24.90 -45.21
CA GLY A 12 -18.25 25.82 -44.14
C GLY A 12 -19.01 27.14 -44.27
N GLU A 13 -19.78 27.47 -43.25
CA GLU A 13 -20.24 28.83 -42.98
C GLU A 13 -20.18 29.10 -41.47
N THR A 14 -19.51 30.20 -41.14
CA THR A 14 -19.21 30.69 -39.79
C THR A 14 -20.35 31.60 -39.30
N ALA A 15 -20.90 31.35 -38.10
CA ALA A 15 -21.33 32.36 -37.13
C ALA A 15 -21.82 31.69 -35.82
N ALA A 16 -21.13 31.99 -34.72
CA ALA A 16 -21.55 31.74 -33.34
C ALA A 16 -22.70 32.70 -32.92
N PRO A 17 -23.35 32.51 -31.75
CA PRO A 17 -22.73 32.79 -30.44
C PRO A 17 -22.78 31.58 -29.49
N GLU A 18 -21.64 31.20 -28.91
CA GLU A 18 -21.23 31.50 -27.52
C GLU A 18 -22.07 30.76 -26.46
N PHE A 19 -21.52 29.67 -25.93
CA PHE A 19 -21.48 29.27 -24.50
C PHE A 19 -20.91 27.84 -24.39
N LEU A 20 -19.66 27.66 -24.80
CA LEU A 20 -18.83 26.50 -24.45
C LEU A 20 -17.38 27.00 -24.31
N ASN A 21 -16.69 26.48 -23.28
CA ASN A 21 -15.43 26.89 -22.63
C ASN A 21 -15.76 27.61 -21.30
N ASP A 22 -15.50 27.07 -20.12
CA ASP A 22 -14.25 26.46 -19.69
C ASP A 22 -14.47 25.26 -18.75
N PHE A 23 -14.05 24.06 -19.16
CA PHE A 23 -13.66 23.00 -18.24
C PHE A 23 -12.57 22.14 -18.89
N GLU A 24 -11.47 22.79 -19.27
CA GLU A 24 -10.20 22.10 -19.42
C GLU A 24 -9.05 23.05 -19.13
N GLY A 25 -8.24 22.67 -18.14
CA GLY A 25 -6.97 23.33 -17.85
C GLY A 25 -6.91 24.00 -16.48
N ASP A 26 -6.78 23.21 -15.40
CA ASP A 26 -5.73 23.57 -14.46
C ASP A 26 -5.04 22.35 -13.87
N ALA A 27 -3.73 22.43 -13.89
CA ALA A 27 -2.81 21.32 -13.87
C ALA A 27 -2.73 20.62 -12.51
N ILE A 28 -2.65 19.28 -12.53
CA ILE A 28 -1.93 18.58 -11.48
C ILE A 28 -0.49 19.07 -11.56
N ARG A 29 -0.06 19.85 -10.56
CA ARG A 29 1.34 20.26 -10.46
C ARG A 29 2.20 19.01 -10.36
N GLN A 30 3.05 18.79 -11.37
CA GLN A 30 4.22 17.94 -11.25
C GLN A 30 5.07 18.45 -10.08
N PRO A 31 5.68 17.57 -9.26
CA PRO A 31 6.70 18.00 -8.32
C PRO A 31 7.85 18.66 -9.08
N ALA A 32 8.39 19.73 -8.50
CA ALA A 32 9.47 20.52 -9.05
C ALA A 32 10.64 19.63 -9.48
N ALA A 33 11.24 19.97 -10.63
CA ALA A 33 12.53 19.41 -11.03
C ALA A 33 13.54 19.62 -9.90
N GLU A 34 14.05 18.53 -9.34
CA GLU A 34 15.16 18.55 -8.40
C GLU A 34 16.40 19.15 -9.07
N PRO A 35 17.26 19.88 -8.33
CA PRO A 35 18.51 20.39 -8.88
C PRO A 35 19.39 19.23 -9.39
N PRO A 36 20.29 19.48 -10.37
CA PRO A 36 21.16 18.42 -10.89
C PRO A 36 21.95 17.77 -9.75
N LEU A 37 21.94 16.45 -9.70
CA LEU A 37 22.83 15.68 -8.82
C LEU A 37 24.28 16.06 -9.17
N GLU A 38 24.99 16.69 -8.23
CA GLU A 38 26.43 16.88 -8.29
C GLU A 38 27.09 15.50 -8.41
N LEU A 39 27.83 15.30 -9.50
CA LEU A 39 28.56 14.07 -9.78
C LEU A 39 29.72 13.96 -8.78
N PHE A 40 29.52 13.23 -7.69
CA PHE A 40 30.64 12.85 -6.82
C PHE A 40 31.50 11.81 -7.55
N SER A 41 32.49 12.32 -8.28
CA SER A 41 33.61 11.54 -8.81
C SER A 41 34.41 11.00 -7.62
N SER A 42 34.35 9.68 -7.41
CA SER A 42 35.32 8.99 -6.56
C SER A 42 36.66 8.99 -7.28
N THR A 43 37.50 9.98 -7.00
CA THR A 43 38.94 9.81 -7.16
C THR A 43 39.45 9.06 -5.93
N ASP A 44 40.05 7.90 -6.19
CA ASP A 44 40.71 7.06 -5.20
C ASP A 44 41.66 7.88 -4.34
N THR A 45 41.50 7.81 -3.02
CA THR A 45 42.62 7.96 -2.09
C THR A 45 42.37 7.10 -0.87
N SER A 46 43.26 6.14 -0.69
CA SER A 46 43.34 5.23 0.45
C SER A 46 43.48 5.99 1.77
N ALA A 47 42.51 5.84 2.65
CA ALA A 47 42.69 6.10 4.09
C ALA A 47 41.78 5.18 4.91
N SER A 48 42.41 4.28 5.66
CA SER A 48 41.82 3.42 6.68
C SER A 48 41.11 4.25 7.75
N TYR A 49 39.82 3.99 7.99
CA TYR A 49 39.16 4.27 9.27
C TYR A 49 38.09 3.20 9.54
N GLY A 50 38.33 2.39 10.56
CA GLY A 50 37.35 1.49 11.13
C GLY A 50 36.26 2.30 11.84
N GLY A 51 35.06 2.27 11.26
CA GLY A 51 33.85 2.83 11.86
C GLY A 51 32.65 2.12 11.26
N GLY A 52 32.12 1.13 11.97
CA GLY A 52 30.89 0.47 11.56
C GLY A 52 29.75 1.48 11.58
N VAL A 53 29.29 1.88 10.40
CA VAL A 53 28.06 2.66 10.23
C VAL A 53 26.91 1.78 10.73
N GLN A 54 26.40 2.09 11.92
CA GLN A 54 25.17 1.48 12.42
C GLN A 54 24.02 2.11 11.63
N VAL A 55 23.57 1.43 10.57
CA VAL A 55 22.33 1.78 9.88
C VAL A 55 21.19 1.63 10.89
N PRO A 56 20.44 2.69 11.23
CA PRO A 56 19.34 2.59 12.18
C PRO A 56 18.32 1.56 11.66
N LYS A 57 17.93 0.59 12.50
CA LYS A 57 16.83 -0.33 12.17
C LYS A 57 15.60 0.53 11.85
N PRO A 58 15.02 0.45 10.64
CA PRO A 58 13.85 1.26 10.30
C PRO A 58 12.72 0.96 11.29
N SER A 59 12.04 2.01 11.75
CA SER A 59 10.90 1.87 12.65
C SER A 59 9.79 1.09 11.96
N LEU A 60 9.43 -0.07 12.52
CA LEU A 60 8.33 -0.90 12.03
C LEU A 60 7.01 -0.12 12.11
N LYS A 61 6.45 0.28 10.95
CA LYS A 61 5.09 0.80 10.85
C LYS A 61 4.12 -0.38 10.80
N LEU A 62 3.47 -0.68 11.92
CA LEU A 62 2.43 -1.71 11.99
C LEU A 62 1.18 -1.25 11.22
N ARG A 63 0.57 -2.16 10.46
CA ARG A 63 -0.73 -1.91 9.85
C ARG A 63 -1.84 -2.29 10.84
N ASP A 64 -2.59 -1.29 11.26
CA ASP A 64 -3.69 -1.42 12.23
C ASP A 64 -4.99 -0.76 11.75
N TYR A 65 -4.90 0.18 10.81
CA TYR A 65 -6.03 0.94 10.31
C TYR A 65 -6.74 0.28 9.12
N PHE A 66 -7.73 -0.56 9.43
CA PHE A 66 -8.57 -1.29 8.46
C PHE A 66 -10.08 -1.03 8.70
N PRO A 67 -10.57 0.20 8.49
CA PRO A 67 -11.99 0.48 8.64
C PRO A 67 -12.82 -0.22 7.56
N GLU A 68 -14.06 -0.59 7.88
CA GLU A 68 -15.04 -1.02 6.86
C GLU A 68 -15.51 0.16 6.00
N THR A 69 -15.62 1.36 6.59
CA THR A 69 -16.00 2.61 5.92
C THR A 69 -14.97 3.69 6.22
N TRP A 70 -14.37 4.28 5.19
CA TRP A 70 -13.28 5.25 5.35
C TRP A 70 -13.76 6.70 5.56
N LEU A 71 -14.48 7.28 4.59
CA LEU A 71 -14.88 8.69 4.62
C LEU A 71 -16.40 8.81 4.77
N TRP A 72 -16.84 9.04 6.01
CA TRP A 72 -18.24 9.28 6.36
C TRP A 72 -18.36 10.51 7.25
N THR A 73 -18.30 11.69 6.63
CA THR A 73 -18.27 12.98 7.34
C THR A 73 -19.21 13.99 6.68
N ILE A 74 -19.61 15.01 7.45
CA ILE A 74 -20.41 16.13 6.96
C ILE A 74 -19.56 17.38 7.13
N GLU A 75 -19.32 18.09 6.04
CA GLU A 75 -18.49 19.29 6.02
C GLU A 75 -19.32 20.51 5.60
N LEU A 76 -19.05 21.66 6.22
CA LEU A 76 -19.68 22.93 5.86
C LEU A 76 -18.83 23.64 4.81
N VAL A 77 -19.40 23.80 3.62
CA VAL A 77 -18.73 24.55 2.54
C VAL A 77 -18.94 26.05 2.76
N GLY A 78 -17.84 26.78 2.91
CA GLY A 78 -17.85 28.24 3.09
C GLY A 78 -18.21 29.00 1.82
N SER A 79 -18.11 30.33 1.87
CA SER A 79 -18.38 31.21 0.72
C SER A 79 -17.44 31.00 -0.47
N GLU A 80 -16.30 30.35 -0.25
CA GLU A 80 -15.33 29.97 -1.29
C GLU A 80 -15.84 28.82 -2.19
N GLY A 81 -16.84 28.06 -1.73
CA GLY A 81 -17.42 26.97 -2.52
C GLY A 81 -16.59 25.68 -2.55
N SER A 82 -15.49 25.60 -1.81
CA SER A 82 -14.63 24.41 -1.70
C SER A 82 -14.20 24.13 -0.26
N VAL A 83 -13.88 22.87 0.04
CA VAL A 83 -13.28 22.41 1.29
C VAL A 83 -12.19 21.40 0.93
N VAL A 84 -10.98 21.59 1.48
CA VAL A 84 -9.85 20.66 1.32
C VAL A 84 -9.56 20.03 2.67
N LYS A 85 -9.40 18.70 2.69
CA LYS A 85 -9.16 17.94 3.91
C LYS A 85 -8.10 16.88 3.68
N ASP A 86 -7.11 16.86 4.54
CA ASP A 86 -6.11 15.81 4.59
C ASP A 86 -6.64 14.64 5.43
N GLU A 87 -6.70 13.45 4.84
CA GLU A 87 -7.21 12.25 5.47
C GLU A 87 -6.20 11.11 5.31
N LYS A 88 -6.05 10.31 6.37
CA LYS A 88 -5.15 9.14 6.32
C LYS A 88 -5.81 8.03 5.49
N LEU A 89 -5.11 7.58 4.46
CA LEU A 89 -5.55 6.46 3.63
C LEU A 89 -5.57 5.16 4.46
N PRO A 90 -6.65 4.35 4.38
CA PRO A 90 -6.71 3.05 5.01
C PRO A 90 -5.58 2.15 4.54
N HIS A 91 -5.13 1.27 5.44
CA HIS A 91 -4.07 0.34 5.08
C HIS A 91 -4.58 -0.80 4.20
N THR A 92 -5.89 -0.98 3.98
CA THR A 92 -6.43 -2.01 3.09
C THR A 92 -5.96 -1.81 1.65
N VAL A 93 -5.39 -2.84 1.00
CA VAL A 93 -5.00 -2.79 -0.42
C VAL A 93 -6.25 -2.99 -1.28
N THR A 94 -7.01 -1.92 -1.46
CA THR A 94 -8.29 -1.92 -2.19
C THR A 94 -8.49 -0.61 -2.96
N GLU A 95 -9.44 -0.62 -3.89
CA GLU A 95 -9.97 0.60 -4.47
C GLU A 95 -11.14 1.11 -3.61
N TRP A 96 -10.96 2.30 -3.04
CA TRP A 96 -12.00 3.02 -2.33
C TRP A 96 -12.85 3.80 -3.33
N VAL A 97 -14.16 3.63 -3.23
CA VAL A 97 -15.14 4.28 -4.12
C VAL A 97 -16.04 5.15 -3.24
N GLY A 98 -16.17 6.43 -3.59
CA GLY A 98 -16.94 7.39 -2.78
C GLY A 98 -17.68 8.41 -3.64
N SER A 99 -18.72 9.00 -3.06
CA SER A 99 -19.44 10.15 -3.60
C SER A 99 -19.85 11.07 -2.45
N ALA A 100 -20.18 12.31 -2.79
CA ALA A 100 -20.64 13.33 -1.86
C ALA A 100 -22.07 13.75 -2.19
N ILE A 101 -22.81 14.11 -1.14
CA ILE A 101 -24.14 14.71 -1.26
C ILE A 101 -24.06 16.11 -0.65
N CYS A 102 -24.44 17.10 -1.43
CA CYS A 102 -24.43 18.50 -1.02
C CYS A 102 -25.86 19.00 -0.80
N SER A 103 -26.07 19.84 0.21
CA SER A 103 -27.35 20.50 0.47
C SER A 103 -27.14 22.01 0.62
N ASN A 104 -27.87 22.79 -0.16
CA ASN A 104 -27.81 24.24 -0.16
C ASN A 104 -29.22 24.84 -0.15
N LYS A 105 -29.46 25.87 0.68
CA LYS A 105 -30.78 26.50 0.82
C LYS A 105 -31.30 27.15 -0.48
N LYS A 106 -30.40 27.67 -1.33
CA LYS A 106 -30.73 28.35 -2.59
C LYS A 106 -30.76 27.39 -3.78
N HIS A 107 -29.83 26.43 -3.81
CA HIS A 107 -29.63 25.54 -4.97
C HIS A 107 -30.19 24.13 -4.78
N GLY A 108 -30.71 23.79 -3.60
CA GLY A 108 -31.26 22.47 -3.31
C GLY A 108 -30.19 21.42 -3.04
N PHE A 109 -30.46 20.18 -3.46
CA PHE A 109 -29.55 19.05 -3.27
C PHE A 109 -28.76 18.76 -4.55
N GLY A 110 -27.51 18.37 -4.38
CA GLY A 110 -26.64 17.89 -5.44
C GLY A 110 -25.96 16.59 -5.03
N ILE A 111 -25.66 15.74 -6.01
CA ILE A 111 -24.91 14.51 -5.82
C ILE A 111 -23.68 14.60 -6.72
N SER A 112 -22.51 14.29 -6.18
CA SER A 112 -21.27 14.29 -6.95
C SER A 112 -21.17 13.06 -7.86
N ASN A 113 -20.31 13.17 -8.86
CA ASN A 113 -19.80 11.97 -9.52
C ASN A 113 -19.02 11.10 -8.53
N VAL A 114 -18.89 9.82 -8.87
CA VAL A 114 -18.13 8.85 -8.08
C VAL A 114 -16.63 9.09 -8.26
N ALA A 115 -15.90 9.20 -7.16
CA ALA A 115 -14.45 9.25 -7.11
C ALA A 115 -13.88 7.88 -6.71
N ARG A 116 -12.68 7.56 -7.22
CA ARG A 116 -11.97 6.31 -6.95
C ARG A 116 -10.56 6.61 -6.46
N ILE A 117 -10.16 5.97 -5.37
CA ILE A 117 -8.82 6.09 -4.79
C ILE A 117 -8.27 4.69 -4.55
N LYS A 118 -7.16 4.35 -5.20
CA LYS A 118 -6.51 3.05 -5.03
C LYS A 118 -5.50 3.13 -3.88
N ALA A 119 -5.80 2.45 -2.79
CA ALA A 119 -4.83 2.21 -1.72
C ALA A 119 -3.98 0.99 -2.08
N PHE A 120 -2.67 1.17 -2.12
CA PHE A 120 -1.74 0.14 -2.55
C PHE A 120 -0.50 0.14 -1.68
N GLN A 121 -0.05 -1.06 -1.32
CA GLN A 121 1.20 -1.28 -0.62
C GLN A 121 2.03 -2.29 -1.40
N PRO A 122 3.24 -1.94 -1.84
CA PRO A 122 4.05 -2.82 -2.70
C PRO A 122 4.50 -4.12 -2.03
N PHE A 123 4.67 -4.13 -0.71
CA PHE A 123 5.05 -5.31 0.06
C PHE A 123 4.29 -5.38 1.38
N PHE A 124 3.65 -6.51 1.64
CA PHE A 124 2.94 -6.74 2.91
C PHE A 124 2.73 -8.22 3.21
N ILE A 125 2.43 -8.52 4.47
CA ILE A 125 2.02 -9.85 4.92
C ILE A 125 0.57 -9.83 5.40
N GLN A 126 -0.11 -10.97 5.28
CA GLN A 126 -1.47 -11.18 5.74
C GLN A 126 -1.58 -12.52 6.48
N PHE A 127 -2.31 -12.51 7.59
CA PHE A 127 -2.58 -13.71 8.38
C PHE A 127 -3.91 -14.34 7.98
N THR A 128 -3.94 -15.67 7.91
CA THR A 128 -5.19 -16.44 7.87
C THR A 128 -5.24 -17.33 9.10
N MET A 129 -6.14 -16.98 10.02
CA MET A 129 -6.38 -17.71 11.26
C MET A 129 -7.88 -17.77 11.58
N PRO A 130 -8.37 -18.83 12.25
CA PRO A 130 -9.72 -18.87 12.76
C PRO A 130 -9.89 -17.85 13.89
N TYR A 131 -11.14 -17.52 14.18
CA TYR A 131 -11.50 -16.60 15.26
C TYR A 131 -11.02 -17.08 16.65
N SER A 132 -11.02 -18.39 16.89
CA SER A 132 -10.62 -18.98 18.16
C SER A 132 -9.98 -20.35 17.95
N VAL A 133 -9.05 -20.71 18.84
CA VAL A 133 -8.36 -22.02 18.87
C VAL A 133 -8.61 -22.67 20.22
N LYS A 134 -8.75 -23.99 20.26
CA LYS A 134 -8.83 -24.72 21.52
C LYS A 134 -7.43 -25.01 22.06
N ARG A 135 -7.25 -24.82 23.37
CA ARG A 135 -5.99 -25.12 24.06
C ARG A 135 -5.57 -26.57 23.82
N GLY A 136 -4.29 -26.78 23.49
CA GLY A 136 -3.70 -28.08 23.22
C GLY A 136 -3.98 -28.64 21.82
N GLU A 137 -4.75 -27.94 20.97
CA GLU A 137 -4.89 -28.29 19.56
C GLU A 137 -3.81 -27.61 18.72
N LYS A 138 -3.38 -28.29 17.65
CA LYS A 138 -2.49 -27.71 16.64
C LYS A 138 -3.29 -26.84 15.69
N MET A 139 -2.89 -25.59 15.54
CA MET A 139 -3.47 -24.64 14.61
C MET A 139 -2.43 -24.20 13.56
N PRO A 140 -2.73 -24.35 12.26
CA PRO A 140 -1.87 -23.84 11.20
C PRO A 140 -2.09 -22.35 10.99
N LEU A 141 -1.14 -21.52 11.44
CA LEU A 141 -1.09 -20.10 11.12
C LEU A 141 -0.48 -19.91 9.73
N LYS A 142 -1.32 -19.56 8.76
CA LYS A 142 -0.87 -19.26 7.40
C LYS A 142 -0.55 -17.79 7.27
N VAL A 143 0.67 -17.49 6.83
CA VAL A 143 1.15 -16.13 6.57
C VAL A 143 1.38 -16.01 5.07
N SER A 144 0.55 -15.22 4.41
CA SER A 144 0.70 -14.90 2.99
C SER A 144 1.55 -13.65 2.84
N ILE A 145 2.65 -13.74 2.09
CA ILE A 145 3.57 -12.64 1.81
C ILE A 145 3.36 -12.22 0.36
N PHE A 146 3.10 -10.95 0.14
CA PHE A 146 2.83 -10.38 -1.17
C PHE A 146 3.97 -9.46 -1.60
N ASN A 147 4.51 -9.71 -2.79
CA ASN A 147 5.45 -8.82 -3.45
C ASN A 147 4.82 -8.30 -4.74
N HIS A 148 4.45 -7.03 -4.75
CA HIS A 148 3.99 -6.34 -5.95
C HIS A 148 5.06 -5.41 -6.53
N MET A 149 6.31 -5.53 -6.10
CA MET A 149 7.44 -4.88 -6.78
C MET A 149 7.70 -5.55 -8.14
N ASP A 150 8.45 -4.85 -8.97
CA ASP A 150 8.90 -5.27 -10.29
C ASP A 150 10.16 -6.18 -10.26
N HIS A 151 10.67 -6.46 -9.07
CA HIS A 151 11.85 -7.29 -8.82
C HIS A 151 11.60 -8.36 -7.75
N ASP A 152 12.43 -9.40 -7.79
CA ASP A 152 12.45 -10.46 -6.79
C ASP A 152 13.00 -9.91 -5.46
N MET A 153 12.55 -10.43 -4.32
CA MET A 153 13.04 -10.01 -3.00
C MET A 153 13.43 -11.21 -2.13
N PRO A 154 14.63 -11.20 -1.52
CA PRO A 154 15.00 -12.19 -0.53
C PRO A 154 14.33 -11.84 0.79
N ILE A 155 13.38 -12.65 1.25
CA ILE A 155 12.59 -12.38 2.45
C ILE A 155 12.88 -13.43 3.52
N SER A 156 13.08 -12.97 4.75
CA SER A 156 13.02 -13.74 5.98
C SER A 156 11.70 -13.47 6.68
N VAL A 157 10.95 -14.52 6.99
CA VAL A 157 9.72 -14.46 7.77
C VAL A 157 9.98 -15.12 9.11
N THR A 158 9.87 -14.36 10.20
CA THR A 158 10.22 -14.78 11.56
C THR A 158 8.99 -14.68 12.44
N LEU A 159 8.67 -15.76 13.14
CA LEU A 159 7.66 -15.80 14.20
C LEU A 159 8.33 -15.49 15.55
N ASP A 160 7.77 -14.55 16.29
CA ASP A 160 8.26 -14.22 17.64
C ASP A 160 7.91 -15.34 18.62
N GLU A 161 8.88 -15.72 19.44
CA GLU A 161 8.70 -16.72 20.48
C GLU A 161 7.92 -16.15 21.68
N SER A 162 7.07 -16.97 22.28
CA SER A 162 6.23 -16.60 23.43
C SER A 162 6.06 -17.78 24.37
N MET A 163 5.83 -17.52 25.65
CA MET A 163 5.49 -18.58 26.62
C MET A 163 4.04 -19.07 26.50
N ASN A 164 3.22 -18.40 25.69
CA ASN A 164 1.78 -18.68 25.57
C ASN A 164 1.45 -19.76 24.53
N PHE A 165 2.37 -20.01 23.60
CA PHE A 165 2.23 -21.00 22.53
C PHE A 165 3.59 -21.61 22.19
N ASP A 166 3.56 -22.85 21.72
CA ASP A 166 4.74 -23.55 21.22
C ASP A 166 4.65 -23.70 19.69
N VAL A 167 5.80 -23.61 19.02
CA VAL A 167 5.92 -23.98 17.61
C VAL A 167 5.99 -25.51 17.52
N ALA A 168 4.97 -26.10 16.92
CA ALA A 168 4.87 -27.54 16.74
C ALA A 168 5.80 -28.04 15.63
N ASP A 169 5.87 -29.37 15.52
CA ASP A 169 6.59 -30.13 14.51
C ASP A 169 8.11 -30.02 14.62
N ASP A 170 8.76 -29.25 13.75
CA ASP A 170 10.22 -29.10 13.68
C ASP A 170 10.74 -27.89 14.48
N GLY A 171 9.84 -27.09 15.04
CA GLY A 171 10.18 -25.87 15.75
C GLY A 171 10.68 -24.76 14.82
N THR A 172 10.43 -24.85 13.51
CA THR A 172 10.85 -23.82 12.56
C THR A 172 10.09 -22.52 12.81
N ASN A 173 10.80 -21.54 13.38
CA ASN A 173 10.32 -20.20 13.64
C ASN A 173 10.73 -19.19 12.55
N VAL A 174 11.63 -19.58 11.63
CA VAL A 174 12.13 -18.72 10.55
C VAL A 174 12.07 -19.43 9.21
N TYR A 175 11.49 -18.75 8.21
CA TYR A 175 11.51 -19.17 6.81
C TYR A 175 12.30 -18.17 5.96
N HIS A 176 13.16 -18.68 5.08
CA HIS A 176 13.87 -17.88 4.07
C HIS A 176 13.34 -18.24 2.69
N LEU A 177 12.89 -17.23 1.94
CA LEU A 177 12.35 -17.43 0.60
C LEU A 177 12.78 -16.31 -0.36
N CYS A 178 12.89 -16.66 -1.64
CA CYS A 178 13.03 -15.69 -2.70
C CYS A 178 11.66 -15.42 -3.32
N LEU A 179 11.03 -14.32 -2.91
CA LEU A 179 9.71 -13.97 -3.38
C LEU A 179 9.82 -13.31 -4.76
N LYS A 180 9.18 -13.91 -5.76
CA LYS A 180 9.26 -13.43 -7.14
C LYS A 180 8.54 -12.10 -7.32
N LYS A 181 8.94 -11.35 -8.35
CA LYS A 181 8.25 -10.12 -8.75
C LYS A 181 6.76 -10.38 -8.98
N SER A 182 5.90 -9.47 -8.49
CA SER A 182 4.44 -9.56 -8.67
C SER A 182 3.84 -10.92 -8.25
N ASP A 183 4.42 -11.56 -7.25
CA ASP A 183 4.04 -12.90 -6.78
C ASP A 183 3.72 -12.92 -5.28
N SER A 184 3.14 -14.02 -4.82
CA SER A 184 2.80 -14.24 -3.42
C SER A 184 3.15 -15.65 -2.97
N GLU A 185 3.71 -15.77 -1.78
CA GLU A 185 4.05 -17.06 -1.17
C GLU A 185 3.36 -17.20 0.19
N VAL A 186 3.10 -18.45 0.59
CA VAL A 186 2.45 -18.74 1.87
C VAL A 186 3.36 -19.63 2.71
N VAL A 187 3.75 -19.13 3.87
CA VAL A 187 4.43 -19.92 4.91
C VAL A 187 3.43 -20.33 5.99
N THR A 188 3.62 -21.49 6.58
CA THR A 188 2.70 -22.01 7.62
C THR A 188 3.48 -22.30 8.89
N PHE A 189 3.11 -21.64 9.99
CA PHE A 189 3.60 -21.97 11.32
C PHE A 189 2.54 -22.83 12.02
N ASN A 190 2.90 -24.03 12.45
CA ASN A 190 1.99 -24.87 13.23
C ASN A 190 2.15 -24.52 14.70
N LEU A 191 1.12 -23.94 15.31
CA LEU A 191 1.16 -23.45 16.69
C LEU A 191 0.32 -24.34 17.60
N THR A 192 0.79 -24.57 18.83
CA THR A 192 0.01 -25.20 19.90
C THR A 192 -0.13 -24.23 21.06
N PHE A 193 -1.35 -23.78 21.35
CA PHE A 193 -1.59 -22.80 22.40
C PHE A 193 -1.73 -23.47 23.77
N ALA A 194 -0.98 -22.97 24.76
CA ALA A 194 -0.97 -23.47 26.14
C ALA A 194 -1.75 -22.56 27.10
N ALA A 195 -1.71 -21.24 26.88
CA ALA A 195 -2.44 -20.26 27.69
C ALA A 195 -3.91 -20.14 27.27
N LEU A 196 -4.73 -19.52 28.14
CA LEU A 196 -6.13 -19.19 27.88
C LEU A 196 -6.30 -17.66 27.78
N GLY A 197 -7.29 -17.22 27.01
CA GLY A 197 -7.58 -15.79 26.79
C GLY A 197 -7.03 -15.28 25.46
N ASP A 198 -6.92 -13.96 25.35
CA ASP A 198 -6.40 -13.31 24.15
C ASP A 198 -4.87 -13.39 24.13
N ILE A 199 -4.33 -14.05 23.11
CA ILE A 199 -2.89 -14.29 22.95
C ILE A 199 -2.44 -13.59 21.67
N ASN A 200 -1.48 -12.67 21.82
CA ASN A 200 -0.88 -11.97 20.68
C ASN A 200 0.14 -12.88 19.99
N VAL A 201 0.03 -12.97 18.66
CA VAL A 201 1.00 -13.65 17.81
C VAL A 201 1.61 -12.61 16.87
N THR A 202 2.94 -12.57 16.81
CA THR A 202 3.68 -11.57 16.03
C THR A 202 4.58 -12.28 15.02
N VAL A 203 4.50 -11.86 13.76
CA VAL A 203 5.36 -12.34 12.68
C VAL A 203 5.96 -11.13 11.98
N GLU A 204 7.29 -11.10 11.85
CA GLU A 204 8.04 -10.08 11.14
C GLU A 204 8.51 -10.64 9.79
N ALA A 205 8.31 -9.86 8.72
CA ALA A 205 8.90 -10.16 7.42
C ALA A 205 9.88 -9.06 7.05
N ALA A 206 11.13 -9.42 6.80
CA ALA A 206 12.21 -8.49 6.50
C ALA A 206 13.07 -9.01 5.35
N THR A 207 13.75 -8.11 4.65
CA THR A 207 14.68 -8.50 3.59
C THR A 207 15.89 -9.21 4.18
N ASN A 208 16.32 -10.31 3.55
CA ASN A 208 17.51 -11.07 3.95
C ASN A 208 18.70 -10.73 3.04
N PRO A 209 19.66 -9.89 3.47
CA PRO A 209 20.83 -9.56 2.65
C PRO A 209 21.81 -10.73 2.50
N THR A 210 21.71 -11.74 3.36
CA THR A 210 22.58 -12.93 3.38
C THR A 210 21.98 -14.15 2.70
N TYR A 211 20.95 -13.95 1.86
CA TYR A 211 20.29 -15.04 1.17
C TYR A 211 21.25 -15.77 0.22
N GLU A 212 21.36 -17.10 0.35
CA GLU A 212 22.41 -17.92 -0.29
C GLU A 212 22.39 -17.89 -1.84
N LYS A 213 21.26 -17.51 -2.44
CA LYS A 213 21.05 -17.52 -3.90
C LYS A 213 20.83 -16.10 -4.41
N ALA A 214 21.13 -15.88 -5.69
CA ALA A 214 20.77 -14.63 -6.36
C ALA A 214 19.24 -14.45 -6.33
N CYS A 215 18.79 -13.40 -5.64
CA CYS A 215 17.39 -13.06 -5.49
C CYS A 215 17.24 -11.54 -5.41
N GLY A 216 16.78 -10.92 -6.51
CA GLY A 216 16.57 -9.48 -6.55
C GLY A 216 17.82 -8.65 -6.84
N PRO A 217 17.68 -7.31 -6.85
CA PRO A 217 18.77 -6.36 -7.02
C PRO A 217 19.63 -6.28 -5.75
N GLU A 218 20.92 -5.97 -5.91
CA GLU A 218 21.88 -5.86 -4.79
C GLU A 218 21.55 -4.72 -3.81
N THR A 219 20.68 -3.78 -4.18
CA THR A 219 20.28 -2.66 -3.33
C THR A 219 18.78 -2.38 -3.50
N ILE A 220 18.03 -2.48 -2.41
CA ILE A 220 16.62 -2.08 -2.35
C ILE A 220 16.59 -0.68 -1.73
N LEU A 221 16.28 0.34 -2.55
CA LEU A 221 16.00 1.68 -2.03
C LEU A 221 14.64 1.64 -1.34
N ALA A 222 14.62 1.76 -0.01
CA ALA A 222 13.38 1.94 0.73
C ALA A 222 12.80 3.32 0.35
N PHE A 223 11.73 3.34 -0.44
CA PHE A 223 10.96 4.57 -0.65
C PHE A 223 10.17 4.87 0.63
N GLN A 224 10.45 6.03 1.24
CA GLN A 224 9.88 6.50 2.50
C GLN A 224 8.58 7.28 2.31
#